data_AF-A0A846EG24-F1
#
_entry.id   AF-A0A846EG24-F1
#
_cell.length_a   1.000
_cell.length_b   1.000
_cell.length_c   1.000
_cell.angle_alpha   90.00
_cell.angle_beta   90.00
_cell.angle_gamma   90.00
#
_symmetry.space_group_name_H-M   'P 1'
#
loop_
_entity.id
_entity.type
_entity.pdbx_description
1 polymer ?
#
loop_
_entity_poly.entity_id
_entity_poly.type
_entity_poly.pdbx_seq_one_letter_code
_entity_poly.pdbx_strand_id
1 'polypeptide(L)'
;MKSLTKACIAILLTVSIALFGFQSYANAQTKANLLIGPRPGAPYNALPRYNEDLTQTGTDPNKFPVEVTRHHIVPFNQLTTLWDGMADRGFLSNSIKPLRDSINSLLSSSNPPNGINLNSADRTQIIQLLDDILAKKIVHDRNSTFTPPGLDSFRQVYSWIPGNLFIGPSNRSDDPGEGFETNASIVVNNTTNWNKLTNTNTSITTFNNNPTAGNAQTATNNYSAIITKRNEPYPLNANNWVRGNDGRYRLR
;
A
#
# COMPACT_ATOMS: atom_id res chain seq x y z
N MET A 1 53.56 59.02 1.93
CA MET A 1 53.55 57.64 2.44
C MET A 1 52.32 56.93 1.88
N LYS A 2 52.51 55.68 1.44
CA LYS A 2 51.68 54.97 0.44
C LYS A 2 50.28 54.62 0.96
N SER A 3 49.24 54.94 0.17
CA SER A 3 47.86 54.49 0.36
C SER A 3 47.71 53.08 -0.23
N LEU A 4 47.32 52.11 0.61
CA LEU A 4 47.06 50.71 0.25
C LEU A 4 45.55 50.53 0.05
N THR A 5 45.13 50.42 -1.21
CA THR A 5 43.77 50.08 -1.60
C THR A 5 43.58 48.57 -1.45
N LYS A 6 42.77 48.13 -0.47
CA LYS A 6 42.34 46.73 -0.34
C LYS A 6 41.13 46.50 -1.24
N ALA A 7 41.30 45.70 -2.28
CA ALA A 7 40.21 45.18 -3.09
C ALA A 7 39.62 43.95 -2.40
N CYS A 8 38.35 44.02 -1.98
CA CYS A 8 37.57 42.86 -1.55
C CYS A 8 37.08 42.11 -2.80
N ILE A 9 37.64 40.93 -3.05
CA ILE A 9 37.10 39.99 -4.04
C ILE A 9 35.95 39.25 -3.36
N ALA A 10 34.71 39.58 -3.73
CA ALA A 10 33.54 38.82 -3.36
C ALA A 10 33.41 37.62 -4.32
N ILE A 11 33.71 36.42 -3.83
CA ILE A 11 33.43 35.17 -4.53
C ILE A 11 31.93 34.90 -4.37
N LEU A 12 31.15 35.16 -5.42
CA LEU A 12 29.75 34.71 -5.50
C LEU A 12 29.75 33.19 -5.73
N LEU A 13 29.55 32.44 -4.64
CA LEU A 13 29.27 31.02 -4.71
C LEU A 13 27.79 30.85 -5.10
N THR A 14 27.50 30.65 -6.38
CA THR A 14 26.17 30.24 -6.85
C THR A 14 25.98 28.76 -6.50
N VAL A 15 25.42 28.50 -5.32
CA VAL A 15 24.91 27.18 -4.96
C VAL A 15 23.69 26.91 -5.83
N SER A 16 23.89 26.18 -6.92
CA SER A 16 22.79 25.60 -7.69
C SER A 16 22.19 24.47 -6.87
N ILE A 17 21.24 24.81 -6.00
CA ILE A 17 20.37 23.82 -5.39
C ILE A 17 19.57 23.22 -6.54
N ALA A 18 19.85 21.96 -6.87
CA ALA A 18 18.94 21.14 -7.66
C ALA A 18 17.63 21.06 -6.88
N LEU A 19 16.74 22.01 -7.13
CA LEU A 19 15.34 21.96 -6.73
C LEU A 19 14.75 20.74 -7.44
N PHE A 20 14.72 19.61 -6.75
CA PHE A 20 13.75 18.57 -7.03
C PHE A 20 12.38 19.25 -6.89
N GLY A 21 11.84 19.68 -8.02
CA GLY A 21 10.72 20.60 -8.10
C GLY A 21 9.48 19.99 -7.46
N PHE A 22 9.17 20.46 -6.25
CA PHE A 22 7.83 20.31 -5.70
C PHE A 22 6.90 21.16 -6.56
N GLN A 23 6.16 20.51 -7.46
CA GLN A 23 5.15 21.20 -8.25
C GLN A 23 3.95 21.50 -7.35
N SER A 24 3.94 22.72 -6.80
CA SER A 24 2.81 23.23 -6.04
C SER A 24 1.65 23.52 -7.00
N TYR A 25 0.52 22.83 -6.84
CA TYR A 25 -0.72 23.12 -7.56
C TYR A 25 -1.33 24.42 -7.00
N ALA A 26 -0.84 25.56 -7.49
CA ALA A 26 -1.30 26.87 -7.06
C ALA A 26 -2.67 27.19 -7.71
N ASN A 27 -3.71 27.19 -6.88
CA ASN A 27 -4.99 27.90 -7.03
C ASN A 27 -6.05 27.42 -8.04
N ALA A 28 -5.74 26.54 -9.01
CA ALA A 28 -6.78 25.88 -9.81
C ALA A 28 -6.91 24.40 -9.41
N GLN A 29 -8.15 23.90 -9.27
CA GLN A 29 -8.40 22.47 -9.04
C GLN A 29 -7.81 21.67 -10.22
N THR A 30 -6.71 20.99 -9.97
CA THR A 30 -6.05 20.16 -10.97
C THR A 30 -6.86 18.90 -11.15
N LYS A 31 -7.28 18.64 -12.38
CA LYS A 31 -8.04 17.44 -12.75
C LYS A 31 -7.09 16.30 -13.05
N ALA A 32 -7.25 15.18 -12.35
CA ALA A 32 -6.38 14.01 -12.49
C ALA A 32 -7.20 12.72 -12.58
N ASN A 33 -6.69 11.75 -13.34
CA ASN A 33 -7.22 10.40 -13.23
C ASN A 33 -6.62 9.72 -11.99
N LEU A 34 -7.45 9.50 -10.97
CA LEU A 34 -7.04 8.99 -9.66
C LEU A 34 -7.33 7.50 -9.48
N LEU A 35 -7.76 6.79 -10.52
CA LEU A 35 -8.13 5.38 -10.42
C LEU A 35 -6.91 4.51 -10.07
N ILE A 36 -7.11 3.41 -9.33
CA ILE A 36 -6.05 2.45 -9.02
C ILE A 36 -5.65 1.67 -10.28
N GLY A 37 -6.64 1.23 -11.06
CA GLY A 37 -6.41 0.44 -12.28
C GLY A 37 -5.96 -1.00 -11.98
N PRO A 38 -5.11 -1.61 -12.84
CA PRO A 38 -4.67 -2.99 -12.67
C PRO A 38 -3.80 -3.16 -11.41
N ARG A 39 -3.72 -4.39 -10.89
CA ARG A 39 -2.92 -4.72 -9.71
C ARG A 39 -1.46 -4.31 -9.92
N PRO A 40 -0.91 -3.36 -9.14
CA PRO A 40 0.48 -2.97 -9.28
C PRO A 40 1.40 -4.06 -8.76
N GLY A 41 2.66 -4.02 -9.20
CA GLY A 41 3.72 -4.87 -8.62
C GLY A 41 3.82 -4.68 -7.11
N ALA A 42 4.16 -5.74 -6.39
CA ALA A 42 4.36 -5.68 -4.95
C ALA A 42 5.64 -4.86 -4.65
N PRO A 43 5.59 -3.83 -3.77
CA PRO A 43 6.75 -3.00 -3.47
C PRO A 43 7.68 -3.69 -2.46
N TYR A 44 7.87 -5.00 -2.57
CA TYR A 44 8.62 -5.81 -1.61
C TYR A 44 9.73 -6.60 -2.30
N ASN A 45 10.72 -7.01 -1.52
CA ASN A 45 11.68 -8.02 -1.99
C ASN A 45 10.98 -9.34 -2.31
N ALA A 46 11.58 -10.08 -3.25
CA ALA A 46 11.23 -11.46 -3.52
C ALA A 46 11.32 -12.29 -2.22
N LEU A 47 10.39 -13.23 -2.07
CA LEU A 47 10.40 -14.16 -0.94
C LEU A 47 11.33 -15.34 -1.27
N PRO A 48 12.00 -15.94 -0.26
CA PRO A 48 12.78 -17.15 -0.47
C PRO A 48 11.86 -18.34 -0.79
N ARG A 49 12.45 -19.41 -1.33
CA ARG A 49 11.74 -20.69 -1.48
C ARG A 49 11.82 -21.50 -0.19
N TYR A 50 10.92 -22.46 -0.04
CA TYR A 50 10.84 -23.35 1.12
C TYR A 50 10.97 -24.83 0.74
N ASN A 51 11.42 -25.66 1.68
CA ASN A 51 11.29 -27.12 1.58
C ASN A 51 9.80 -27.53 1.65
N GLU A 52 9.49 -28.79 1.35
CA GLU A 52 8.09 -29.25 1.29
C GLU A 52 7.34 -29.12 2.63
N ASP A 53 8.06 -29.18 3.76
CA ASP A 53 7.50 -29.01 5.11
C ASP A 53 7.35 -27.55 5.55
N LEU A 54 7.79 -26.60 4.71
CA LEU A 54 7.76 -25.15 4.99
C LEU A 54 8.56 -24.74 6.24
N THR A 55 9.54 -25.53 6.65
CA THR A 55 10.35 -25.32 7.87
C THR A 55 11.71 -24.68 7.60
N GLN A 56 12.21 -24.77 6.37
CA GLN A 56 13.53 -24.27 5.97
C GLN A 56 13.43 -23.49 4.66
N THR A 57 14.30 -22.48 4.51
CA THR A 57 14.36 -21.64 3.31
C THR A 57 15.70 -21.74 2.59
N GLY A 58 15.67 -21.48 1.28
CA GLY A 58 16.88 -21.41 0.46
C GLY A 58 16.61 -21.03 -0.99
N THR A 59 17.65 -21.08 -1.81
CA THR A 59 17.63 -20.67 -3.22
C THR A 59 17.70 -21.83 -4.21
N ASP A 60 18.16 -23.01 -3.78
CA ASP A 60 18.24 -24.22 -4.61
C ASP A 60 16.84 -24.81 -4.83
N PRO A 61 16.27 -24.77 -6.06
CA PRO A 61 14.90 -25.21 -6.32
C PRO A 61 14.71 -26.72 -6.12
N ASN A 62 15.78 -27.53 -6.14
CA ASN A 62 15.66 -28.98 -5.90
C ASN A 62 15.52 -29.29 -4.40
N LYS A 63 16.10 -28.46 -3.54
CA LYS A 63 16.00 -28.61 -2.07
C LYS A 63 14.84 -27.81 -1.47
N PHE A 64 14.51 -26.69 -2.12
CA PHE A 64 13.46 -25.77 -1.71
C PHE A 64 12.47 -25.58 -2.87
N PRO A 65 11.68 -26.61 -3.22
CA PRO A 65 10.82 -26.55 -4.40
C PRO A 65 9.62 -25.60 -4.23
N VAL A 66 9.22 -25.29 -2.99
CA VAL A 66 7.98 -24.54 -2.73
C VAL A 66 8.20 -23.05 -2.88
N GLU A 67 7.51 -22.45 -3.84
CA GLU A 67 7.39 -21.00 -3.97
C GLU A 67 6.32 -20.48 -3.00
N VAL A 68 6.59 -19.31 -2.42
CA VAL A 68 5.64 -18.62 -1.55
C VAL A 68 5.37 -17.21 -2.08
N THR A 69 4.16 -16.75 -1.86
CA THR A 69 3.68 -15.43 -2.27
C THR A 69 3.04 -14.70 -1.09
N ARG A 70 2.83 -13.39 -1.26
CA ARG A 70 2.00 -12.59 -0.37
C ARG A 70 0.56 -12.70 -0.85
N HIS A 71 -0.32 -13.14 0.02
CA HIS A 71 -1.74 -13.35 -0.23
C HIS A 71 -2.55 -12.25 0.44
N HIS A 72 -3.52 -11.69 -0.28
CA HIS A 72 -4.46 -10.70 0.24
C HIS A 72 -5.52 -11.37 1.12
N ILE A 73 -5.80 -10.78 2.28
CA ILE A 73 -6.91 -11.22 3.13
C ILE A 73 -8.22 -10.57 2.66
N VAL A 74 -8.23 -9.23 2.60
CA VAL A 74 -9.23 -8.45 1.84
C VAL A 74 -8.75 -8.35 0.39
N PRO A 75 -9.51 -8.85 -0.59
CA PRO A 75 -9.02 -9.05 -1.95
C PRO A 75 -8.85 -7.71 -2.70
N PHE A 76 -7.90 -7.69 -3.63
CA PHE A 76 -7.50 -6.47 -4.34
C PHE A 76 -8.62 -5.83 -5.16
N ASN A 77 -9.49 -6.63 -5.79
CA ASN A 77 -10.66 -6.14 -6.52
C ASN A 77 -11.59 -5.30 -5.62
N GLN A 78 -11.80 -5.70 -4.36
CA GLN A 78 -12.61 -4.95 -3.42
C GLN A 78 -11.96 -3.62 -3.03
N LEU A 79 -10.64 -3.63 -2.77
CA LEU A 79 -9.89 -2.41 -2.47
C LEU A 79 -9.94 -1.42 -3.64
N THR A 80 -9.76 -1.90 -4.86
CA THR A 80 -9.86 -1.10 -6.08
C THR A 80 -11.25 -0.53 -6.26
N THR A 81 -12.30 -1.35 -6.08
CA THR A 81 -13.70 -0.91 -6.17
C THR A 81 -14.02 0.17 -5.14
N LEU A 82 -13.52 0.03 -3.91
CA LEU A 82 -13.67 1.06 -2.87
C LEU A 82 -13.04 2.39 -3.33
N TRP A 83 -11.76 2.37 -3.71
CA TRP A 83 -11.05 3.60 -4.08
C TRP A 83 -11.65 4.26 -5.31
N ASP A 84 -11.81 3.51 -6.40
CA ASP A 84 -12.34 4.02 -7.67
C ASP A 84 -13.77 4.53 -7.50
N GLY A 85 -14.60 3.80 -6.72
CA GLY A 85 -15.95 4.20 -6.39
C GLY A 85 -16.02 5.50 -5.58
N MET A 86 -15.07 5.74 -4.67
CA MET A 86 -14.93 7.01 -3.95
C MET A 86 -14.45 8.14 -4.86
N ALA A 87 -13.52 7.85 -5.78
CA ALA A 87 -13.00 8.82 -6.74
C ALA A 87 -14.11 9.33 -7.67
N ASP A 88 -14.86 8.42 -8.29
CA ASP A 88 -15.96 8.74 -9.22
C ASP A 88 -17.08 9.58 -8.58
N ARG A 89 -17.30 9.40 -7.27
CA ARG A 89 -18.37 10.07 -6.52
C ARG A 89 -17.92 11.31 -5.75
N GLY A 90 -16.65 11.68 -5.84
CA GLY A 90 -16.10 12.82 -5.12
C GLY A 90 -16.07 12.64 -3.60
N PHE A 91 -16.00 11.40 -3.11
CA PHE A 91 -15.93 11.11 -1.66
C PHE A 91 -14.51 11.19 -1.11
N LEU A 92 -13.47 11.12 -1.96
CA LEU A 92 -12.08 11.05 -1.52
C LEU A 92 -11.72 12.15 -0.50
N SER A 93 -11.95 13.43 -0.82
CA SER A 93 -11.54 14.55 0.04
C SER A 93 -12.15 14.50 1.45
N ASN A 94 -13.32 13.86 1.59
CA ASN A 94 -14.04 13.78 2.86
C ASN A 94 -13.68 12.51 3.64
N SER A 95 -13.25 11.44 2.96
CA SER A 95 -13.12 10.11 3.56
C SER A 95 -11.69 9.59 3.70
N ILE A 96 -10.70 10.14 3.00
CA ILE A 96 -9.34 9.58 2.99
C ILE A 96 -8.45 10.00 4.17
N LYS A 97 -8.87 10.94 5.02
CA LYS A 97 -8.01 11.44 6.11
C LYS A 97 -7.42 10.32 7.00
N PRO A 98 -8.23 9.36 7.51
CA PRO A 98 -7.70 8.25 8.29
C PRO A 98 -6.68 7.40 7.52
N LEU A 99 -6.89 7.22 6.21
CA LEU A 99 -6.02 6.44 5.33
C LEU A 99 -4.69 7.16 5.12
N ARG A 100 -4.74 8.47 4.85
CA ARG A 100 -3.58 9.34 4.78
C ARG A 100 -2.75 9.28 6.05
N ASP A 101 -3.37 9.44 7.22
CA ASP A 101 -2.67 9.44 8.50
C ASP A 101 -1.99 8.09 8.75
N SER A 102 -2.66 6.99 8.42
CA SER A 102 -2.14 5.63 8.59
C SER A 102 -1.00 5.30 7.62
N ILE A 103 -1.11 5.72 6.35
CA ILE A 103 -0.04 5.58 5.37
C ILE A 103 1.17 6.43 5.76
N ASN A 104 0.95 7.65 6.24
CA ASN A 104 2.03 8.49 6.75
C ASN A 104 2.77 7.80 7.91
N SER A 105 2.02 7.24 8.87
CA SER A 105 2.61 6.46 9.95
C SER A 105 3.41 5.27 9.43
N LEU A 106 2.85 4.49 8.50
CA LEU A 106 3.51 3.33 7.88
C LEU A 106 4.83 3.71 7.18
N LEU A 107 4.83 4.80 6.42
CA LEU A 107 5.99 5.23 5.64
C LEU A 107 7.04 5.98 6.47
N SER A 108 6.67 6.46 7.65
CA SER A 108 7.58 7.14 8.58
C SER A 108 8.39 6.19 9.46
N SER A 109 7.99 4.92 9.60
CA SER A 109 8.63 3.96 10.51
C SER A 109 9.84 3.26 9.88
N SER A 110 11.06 3.72 10.17
CA SER A 110 12.37 3.11 9.77
C SER A 110 12.61 2.91 8.25
N ASN A 111 13.85 2.56 7.84
CA ASN A 111 14.29 2.54 6.43
C ASN A 111 14.91 1.17 6.03
N PRO A 112 14.37 0.45 5.03
CA PRO A 112 13.08 0.68 4.41
C PRO A 112 11.96 0.42 5.42
N PRO A 113 10.88 1.20 5.40
CA PRO A 113 9.76 0.92 6.26
C PRO A 113 9.24 -0.45 5.87
N ASN A 114 9.30 -1.42 6.78
CA ASN A 114 8.33 -2.51 6.75
C ASN A 114 8.47 -3.45 5.54
N GLY A 115 9.68 -3.52 4.97
CA GLY A 115 10.00 -4.26 3.73
C GLY A 115 9.53 -3.59 2.44
N ILE A 116 8.90 -2.41 2.53
CA ILE A 116 8.42 -1.62 1.38
C ILE A 116 9.60 -0.88 0.75
N ASN A 117 9.99 -1.31 -0.45
CA ASN A 117 11.11 -0.80 -1.23
C ASN A 117 10.74 0.48 -1.98
N LEU A 118 10.45 1.55 -1.23
CA LEU A 118 10.26 2.90 -1.78
C LEU A 118 11.41 3.81 -1.36
N ASN A 119 11.91 4.61 -2.29
CA ASN A 119 12.89 5.65 -1.98
C ASN A 119 12.21 6.81 -1.21
N SER A 120 13.01 7.72 -0.64
CA SER A 120 12.48 8.84 0.14
C SER A 120 11.58 9.79 -0.66
N ALA A 121 11.89 10.03 -1.94
CA ALA A 121 11.12 10.91 -2.80
C ALA A 121 9.71 10.34 -3.06
N ASP A 122 9.60 9.05 -3.35
CA ASP A 122 8.32 8.35 -3.53
C ASP A 122 7.44 8.48 -2.28
N ARG A 123 8.02 8.26 -1.09
CA ARG A 123 7.30 8.38 0.17
C ARG A 123 6.74 9.80 0.36
N THR A 124 7.56 10.82 0.11
CA THR A 124 7.12 12.22 0.19
C THR A 124 6.02 12.53 -0.82
N GLN A 125 6.14 12.05 -2.07
CA GLN A 125 5.15 12.29 -3.12
C GLN A 125 3.80 11.62 -2.81
N ILE A 126 3.79 10.42 -2.22
CA ILE A 126 2.54 9.77 -1.77
C ILE A 126 1.81 10.66 -0.75
N ILE A 127 2.53 11.17 0.25
CA ILE A 127 1.91 11.99 1.30
C ILE A 127 1.41 13.31 0.72
N GLN A 128 2.20 13.94 -0.16
CA GLN A 128 1.80 15.16 -0.85
C GLN A 128 0.54 14.95 -1.71
N LEU A 129 0.46 13.84 -2.46
CA LEU A 129 -0.73 13.48 -3.24
C LEU A 129 -1.97 13.39 -2.35
N LEU A 130 -1.89 12.67 -1.23
CA LEU A 130 -3.01 12.50 -0.32
C LEU A 130 -3.43 13.83 0.34
N ASP A 131 -2.47 14.69 0.67
CA ASP A 131 -2.73 16.04 1.18
C ASP A 131 -3.41 16.93 0.13
N ASP A 132 -3.00 16.85 -1.12
CA ASP A 132 -3.60 17.64 -2.20
C ASP A 132 -5.02 17.15 -2.57
N ILE A 133 -5.31 15.85 -2.43
CA ILE A 133 -6.68 15.33 -2.55
C ILE A 133 -7.55 15.80 -1.36
N LEU A 134 -7.03 15.74 -0.13
CA LEU A 134 -7.74 16.24 1.07
C LEU A 134 -8.07 17.73 0.96
N ALA A 135 -7.10 18.53 0.49
CA ALA A 135 -7.26 19.96 0.27
C ALA A 135 -8.06 20.31 -1.00
N LYS A 136 -8.55 19.31 -1.75
CA LYS A 136 -9.26 19.47 -3.03
C LYS A 136 -8.46 20.25 -4.09
N LYS A 137 -7.12 20.27 -3.98
CA LYS A 137 -6.23 20.83 -5.01
C LYS A 137 -6.13 19.90 -6.21
N ILE A 138 -6.21 18.59 -5.97
CA ILE A 138 -6.41 17.58 -7.01
C ILE A 138 -7.81 17.01 -6.87
N VAL A 139 -8.54 16.95 -7.98
CA VAL A 139 -9.87 16.34 -8.07
C VAL A 139 -9.90 15.27 -9.16
N HIS A 140 -10.69 14.23 -8.95
CA HIS A 140 -10.80 13.16 -9.93
C HIS A 140 -11.51 13.65 -11.20
N ASP A 141 -10.92 13.37 -12.36
CA ASP A 141 -11.54 13.45 -13.67
C ASP A 141 -11.07 12.25 -14.51
N ARG A 142 -12.00 11.35 -14.85
CA ARG A 142 -11.72 10.13 -15.60
C ARG A 142 -11.15 10.41 -16.99
N ASN A 143 -11.45 11.57 -17.57
CA ASN A 143 -10.97 11.96 -18.90
C ASN A 143 -9.62 12.69 -18.86
N SER A 144 -9.09 12.96 -17.67
CA SER A 144 -7.78 13.59 -17.55
C SER A 144 -6.67 12.61 -17.93
N THR A 145 -5.73 13.09 -18.75
CA THR A 145 -4.48 12.38 -19.06
C THR A 145 -3.39 12.66 -18.02
N PHE A 146 -3.64 13.59 -17.11
CA PHE A 146 -2.69 13.95 -16.07
C PHE A 146 -2.64 12.87 -14.98
N THR A 147 -1.42 12.36 -14.74
CA THR A 147 -1.11 11.44 -13.65
C THR A 147 -0.28 12.21 -12.60
N PRO A 148 -0.82 12.44 -11.39
CA PRO A 148 -0.10 13.21 -10.39
C PRO A 148 1.11 12.41 -9.86
N PRO A 149 2.23 13.09 -9.53
CA PRO A 149 3.36 12.46 -8.86
C PRO A 149 2.92 11.71 -7.60
N GLY A 150 3.55 10.56 -7.35
CA GLY A 150 3.22 9.69 -6.23
C GLY A 150 2.02 8.77 -6.44
N LEU A 151 1.22 8.90 -7.51
CA LEU A 151 0.06 8.01 -7.71
C LEU A 151 0.47 6.55 -7.91
N ASP A 152 1.51 6.28 -8.69
CA ASP A 152 1.99 4.91 -8.92
C ASP A 152 2.57 4.26 -7.66
N SER A 153 3.34 5.02 -6.88
CA SER A 153 3.88 4.58 -5.60
C SER A 153 2.76 4.42 -4.56
N PHE A 154 1.74 5.28 -4.59
CA PHE A 154 0.54 5.16 -3.76
C PHE A 154 -0.25 3.89 -4.11
N ARG A 155 -0.48 3.61 -5.40
CA ARG A 155 -1.15 2.37 -5.85
C ARG A 155 -0.46 1.15 -5.27
N GLN A 156 0.87 1.09 -5.31
CA GLN A 156 1.65 0.00 -4.71
C GLN A 156 1.40 -0.11 -3.20
N VAL A 157 1.55 0.98 -2.45
CA VAL A 157 1.38 0.97 -0.98
C VAL A 157 -0.05 0.61 -0.60
N TYR A 158 -1.04 1.24 -1.22
CA TYR A 158 -2.47 0.99 -0.98
C TYR A 158 -2.84 -0.46 -1.28
N SER A 159 -2.35 -1.03 -2.39
CA SER A 159 -2.68 -2.39 -2.78
C SER A 159 -2.02 -3.42 -1.87
N TRP A 160 -0.84 -3.12 -1.34
CA TRP A 160 0.02 -4.10 -0.69
C TRP A 160 0.32 -3.73 0.78
N ILE A 161 -0.69 -3.29 1.52
CA ILE A 161 -0.54 -2.95 2.95
C ILE A 161 -0.20 -4.19 3.78
N PRO A 162 0.85 -4.19 4.62
CA PRO A 162 1.29 -5.38 5.36
C PRO A 162 0.20 -6.02 6.23
N GLY A 163 -0.61 -5.21 6.92
CA GLY A 163 -1.71 -5.70 7.76
C GLY A 163 -2.83 -6.45 7.02
N ASN A 164 -2.87 -6.38 5.69
CA ASN A 164 -3.81 -7.10 4.83
C ASN A 164 -3.18 -8.32 4.14
N LEU A 165 -1.92 -8.64 4.43
CA LEU A 165 -1.16 -9.65 3.70
C LEU A 165 -0.66 -10.75 4.63
N PHE A 166 -0.65 -11.98 4.14
CA PHE A 166 0.10 -13.07 4.77
C PHE A 166 0.98 -13.79 3.75
N ILE A 167 2.03 -14.46 4.23
CA ILE A 167 2.95 -15.25 3.41
C ILE A 167 2.54 -16.72 3.46
N GLY A 168 2.42 -17.34 2.29
CA GLY A 168 2.02 -18.73 2.15
C GLY A 168 2.44 -19.33 0.81
N PRO A 169 2.38 -20.66 0.65
CA PRO A 169 2.64 -21.33 -0.63
C PRO A 169 1.84 -20.70 -1.78
N SER A 170 2.41 -20.69 -2.99
CA SER A 170 1.72 -20.14 -4.16
C SER A 170 0.74 -21.13 -4.80
N ASN A 171 0.99 -22.44 -4.63
CA ASN A 171 0.15 -23.52 -5.15
C ASN A 171 -0.92 -23.95 -4.14
N ARG A 172 -1.82 -23.05 -3.76
CA ARG A 172 -2.87 -23.31 -2.77
C ARG A 172 -4.09 -23.96 -3.39
N SER A 173 -4.64 -24.98 -2.76
CA SER A 173 -5.91 -25.64 -3.13
C SER A 173 -7.14 -24.92 -2.58
N ASP A 174 -6.96 -24.07 -1.57
CA ASP A 174 -7.99 -23.31 -0.86
C ASP A 174 -7.98 -21.80 -1.18
N ASP A 175 -7.35 -21.39 -2.28
CA ASP A 175 -7.28 -19.99 -2.69
C ASP A 175 -8.69 -19.44 -3.02
N PRO A 176 -9.17 -18.37 -2.36
CA PRO A 176 -10.48 -17.79 -2.61
C PRO A 176 -10.54 -16.97 -3.91
N GLY A 177 -9.40 -16.76 -4.59
CA GLY A 177 -9.29 -15.90 -5.76
C GLY A 177 -9.65 -14.45 -5.43
N GLU A 178 -10.81 -14.02 -5.93
CA GLU A 178 -11.32 -12.66 -5.75
C GLU A 178 -12.24 -12.51 -4.52
N GLY A 179 -12.35 -13.56 -3.70
CA GLY A 179 -13.10 -13.59 -2.45
C GLY A 179 -12.28 -13.21 -1.22
N PHE A 180 -12.98 -12.99 -0.10
CA PHE A 180 -12.34 -12.78 1.21
C PHE A 180 -11.70 -14.07 1.72
N GLU A 181 -10.46 -14.00 2.21
CA GLU A 181 -9.73 -15.15 2.72
C GLU A 181 -10.19 -15.55 4.13
N THR A 182 -11.32 -16.24 4.24
CA THR A 182 -11.89 -16.66 5.53
C THR A 182 -10.96 -17.56 6.34
N ASN A 183 -10.14 -18.36 5.65
CA ASN A 183 -9.24 -19.31 6.31
C ASN A 183 -8.00 -18.62 6.91
N ALA A 184 -7.69 -17.37 6.52
CA ALA A 184 -6.56 -16.62 7.10
C ALA A 184 -6.71 -16.34 8.59
N SER A 185 -7.88 -16.57 9.20
CA SER A 185 -8.07 -16.49 10.66
C SER A 185 -7.01 -17.28 11.45
N ILE A 186 -6.60 -18.46 10.95
CA ILE A 186 -5.54 -19.28 11.56
C ILE A 186 -4.15 -18.63 11.46
N VAL A 187 -3.90 -17.89 10.37
CA VAL A 187 -2.63 -17.18 10.14
C VAL A 187 -2.57 -15.91 10.96
N VAL A 188 -3.69 -15.21 11.05
CA VAL A 188 -3.83 -14.01 11.88
C VAL A 188 -3.70 -14.35 13.36
N ASN A 189 -4.24 -15.49 13.79
CA ASN A 189 -4.19 -16.06 15.14
C ASN A 189 -4.37 -15.02 16.26
N ASN A 190 -5.29 -14.09 16.03
CA ASN A 190 -5.58 -12.99 16.93
C ASN A 190 -6.99 -12.46 16.64
N THR A 191 -7.94 -12.76 17.53
CA THR A 191 -9.35 -12.43 17.36
C THR A 191 -9.58 -10.94 17.09
N THR A 192 -8.87 -10.06 17.81
CA THR A 192 -9.00 -8.61 17.62
C THR A 192 -8.57 -8.15 16.23
N ASN A 193 -7.47 -8.69 15.70
CA ASN A 193 -7.00 -8.34 14.36
C ASN A 193 -7.86 -8.99 13.28
N TRP A 194 -8.33 -10.22 13.50
CA TRP A 194 -9.25 -10.89 12.60
C TRP A 194 -10.59 -10.15 12.46
N ASN A 195 -11.13 -9.65 13.59
CA ASN A 195 -12.36 -8.84 13.59
C ASN A 195 -12.18 -7.55 12.78
N LYS A 196 -11.00 -6.91 12.81
CA LYS A 196 -10.75 -5.72 11.99
C LYS A 196 -10.75 -6.03 10.49
N LEU A 197 -10.12 -7.14 10.09
CA LEU A 197 -10.11 -7.58 8.69
C LEU A 197 -11.52 -7.92 8.20
N THR A 198 -12.29 -8.64 9.03
CA THR A 198 -13.69 -8.95 8.76
C THR A 198 -14.54 -7.67 8.64
N ASN A 199 -14.42 -6.75 9.60
CA ASN A 199 -15.13 -5.47 9.57
C ASN A 199 -14.75 -4.62 8.35
N THR A 200 -13.47 -4.65 7.96
CA THR A 200 -12.98 -3.99 6.76
C THR A 200 -13.66 -4.54 5.52
N ASN A 201 -13.61 -5.86 5.29
CA ASN A 201 -14.28 -6.53 4.17
C ASN A 201 -15.78 -6.24 4.14
N THR A 202 -16.46 -6.34 5.29
CA THR A 202 -17.89 -6.03 5.40
C THR A 202 -18.18 -4.56 5.04
N SER A 203 -17.42 -3.61 5.58
CA SER A 203 -17.65 -2.18 5.29
C SER A 203 -17.36 -1.81 3.84
N ILE A 204 -16.36 -2.43 3.20
CA ILE A 204 -16.09 -2.26 1.77
C ILE A 204 -17.23 -2.83 0.95
N THR A 205 -17.69 -4.04 1.27
CA THR A 205 -18.84 -4.67 0.60
C THR A 205 -20.10 -3.79 0.74
N THR A 206 -20.36 -3.25 1.92
CA THR A 206 -21.46 -2.31 2.17
C THR A 206 -21.34 -1.05 1.32
N PHE A 207 -20.15 -0.47 1.21
CA PHE A 207 -19.92 0.67 0.33
C PHE A 207 -20.15 0.32 -1.15
N ASN A 208 -19.61 -0.81 -1.62
CA ASN A 208 -19.75 -1.24 -3.01
C ASN A 208 -21.23 -1.47 -3.40
N ASN A 209 -22.04 -1.96 -2.46
CA ASN A 209 -23.47 -2.20 -2.67
C ASN A 209 -24.32 -0.93 -2.49
N ASN A 210 -23.91 -0.01 -1.61
CA ASN A 210 -24.62 1.24 -1.33
C ASN A 210 -23.63 2.39 -1.11
N PRO A 211 -23.16 3.03 -2.19
CA PRO A 211 -22.04 3.97 -2.13
C PRO A 211 -22.49 5.35 -1.64
N THR A 212 -22.58 5.49 -0.32
CA THR A 212 -22.81 6.77 0.37
C THR A 212 -21.51 7.31 0.95
N ALA A 213 -21.44 8.62 1.20
CA ALA A 213 -20.28 9.23 1.87
C ALA A 213 -20.04 8.64 3.28
N GLY A 214 -21.10 8.28 4.01
CA GLY A 214 -21.00 7.61 5.30
C GLY A 214 -20.39 6.21 5.20
N ASN A 215 -20.80 5.42 4.20
CA ASN A 215 -20.23 4.09 3.98
C ASN A 215 -18.78 4.17 3.50
N ALA A 216 -18.43 5.16 2.67
CA ALA A 216 -17.05 5.43 2.26
C ALA A 216 -16.18 5.72 3.50
N GLN A 217 -16.64 6.61 4.38
CA GLN A 217 -15.94 6.94 5.62
C GLN A 217 -15.74 5.73 6.53
N THR A 218 -16.78 4.91 6.71
CA THR A 218 -16.67 3.69 7.54
C THR A 218 -15.67 2.70 6.94
N ALA A 219 -15.70 2.50 5.62
CA ALA A 219 -14.77 1.60 4.93
C ALA A 219 -13.32 2.08 5.04
N THR A 220 -13.06 3.39 4.82
CA THR A 220 -11.71 3.94 4.98
C THR A 220 -11.23 3.89 6.43
N ASN A 221 -12.08 4.19 7.41
CA ASN A 221 -11.75 4.05 8.84
C ASN A 221 -11.30 2.63 9.20
N ASN A 222 -12.04 1.62 8.76
CA ASN A 222 -11.72 0.22 9.04
C ASN A 222 -10.44 -0.22 8.32
N TYR A 223 -10.28 0.17 7.06
CA TYR A 223 -9.08 -0.15 6.30
C TYR A 223 -7.83 0.52 6.89
N SER A 224 -7.95 1.75 7.38
CA SER A 224 -6.88 2.42 8.13
C SER A 224 -6.49 1.69 9.42
N ALA A 225 -7.46 1.08 10.10
CA ALA A 225 -7.23 0.37 11.35
C ALA A 225 -6.37 -0.90 11.18
N ILE A 226 -6.34 -1.50 9.99
CA ILE A 226 -5.45 -2.64 9.71
C ILE A 226 -4.01 -2.21 9.36
N ILE A 227 -3.82 -1.02 8.79
CA ILE A 227 -2.48 -0.46 8.46
C ILE A 227 -1.65 -0.26 9.73
N THR A 228 -2.23 0.39 10.74
CA THR A 228 -1.51 0.86 11.95
C THR A 228 -1.03 -0.25 12.89
N LYS A 229 -1.33 -1.51 12.59
CA LYS A 229 -1.06 -2.63 13.51
C LYS A 229 0.09 -3.51 13.09
N ARG A 230 0.46 -3.49 11.82
CA ARG A 230 1.48 -4.36 11.30
C ARG A 230 2.37 -3.64 10.32
N ASN A 231 3.64 -3.75 10.64
CA ASN A 231 4.76 -3.32 9.84
C ASN A 231 5.26 -4.44 8.92
N GLU A 232 4.71 -5.64 8.98
CA GLU A 232 5.08 -6.73 8.09
C GLU A 232 3.86 -7.61 7.82
N PRO A 233 3.79 -8.26 6.64
CA PRO A 233 2.82 -9.32 6.40
C PRO A 233 2.81 -10.34 7.53
N TYR A 234 1.72 -11.07 7.72
CA TYR A 234 1.71 -12.22 8.61
C TYR A 234 2.73 -13.25 8.07
N PRO A 235 3.73 -13.65 8.87
CA PRO A 235 4.78 -14.53 8.39
C PRO A 235 4.24 -15.92 8.12
N LEU A 236 4.95 -16.67 7.27
CA LEU A 236 4.66 -18.08 7.08
C LEU A 236 4.91 -18.84 8.39
N ASN A 237 3.96 -19.68 8.78
CA ASN A 237 4.12 -20.65 9.84
C ASN A 237 3.70 -22.03 9.33
N ALA A 238 4.65 -22.97 9.23
CA ALA A 238 4.40 -24.33 8.75
C ALA A 238 3.23 -25.03 9.45
N ASN A 239 3.02 -24.74 10.74
CA ASN A 239 1.92 -25.34 11.53
C ASN A 239 0.53 -24.86 11.12
N ASN A 240 0.41 -23.87 10.25
CA ASN A 240 -0.88 -23.40 9.74
C ASN A 240 -1.28 -24.11 8.44
N TRP A 241 -0.38 -24.88 7.85
CA TRP A 241 -0.54 -25.47 6.53
C TRP A 241 -0.64 -27.00 6.60
N VAL A 242 -1.32 -27.57 5.61
CA VAL A 242 -1.33 -29.01 5.30
C VAL A 242 -1.11 -29.16 3.81
N ARG A 243 -0.26 -30.12 3.43
CA ARG A 243 -0.06 -30.52 2.04
C ARG A 243 -1.02 -31.65 1.70
N GLY A 244 -1.81 -31.48 0.64
CA GLY A 244 -2.70 -32.50 0.11
C GLY A 244 -1.95 -33.57 -0.68
N ASN A 245 -2.64 -34.67 -0.99
CA ASN A 245 -2.10 -35.76 -1.82
C ASN A 245 -1.80 -35.32 -3.26
N ASP A 246 -2.40 -34.21 -3.70
CA ASP A 246 -2.15 -33.55 -5.00
C ASP A 246 -0.90 -32.65 -4.98
N GLY A 247 -0.18 -32.60 -3.85
CA GLY A 247 1.02 -31.80 -3.65
C GLY A 247 0.75 -30.31 -3.42
N ARG A 248 -0.52 -29.87 -3.42
CA ARG A 248 -0.93 -28.47 -3.14
C ARG A 248 -1.07 -28.26 -1.64
N TYR A 249 -1.00 -27.00 -1.22
CA TYR A 249 -1.17 -26.63 0.19
C TYR A 249 -2.57 -26.08 0.46
N ARG A 250 -3.01 -26.16 1.70
CA ARG A 250 -4.15 -25.41 2.22
C ARG A 250 -3.92 -25.02 3.66
N LEU A 251 -4.63 -23.99 4.12
CA LEU A 251 -4.72 -23.69 5.54
C LEU A 251 -5.48 -24.84 6.26
N ARG A 252 -5.10 -25.08 7.51
CA ARG A 252 -5.65 -26.18 8.33
C ARG A 252 -7.14 -26.06 8.57
#